data_AF-A0A954HVK6-F1
#
_entry.id   AF-A0A954HVK6-F1
#
_cell.length_a   1.000
_cell.length_b   1.000
_cell.length_c   1.000
_cell.angle_alpha   90.00
_cell.angle_beta   90.00
_cell.angle_gamma   90.00
#
_symmetry.space_group_name_H-M   'P 1'
#
loop_
_entity.id
_entity.type
_entity.pdbx_description
1 polymer ?
#
loop_
_entity_poly.entity_id
_entity_poly.type
_entity_poly.pdbx_seq_one_letter_code
_entity_poly.pdbx_strand_id
1 'polypeptide(L)'
;MRLIFSARLMVLSSALWMPGCGGSAPTTPVAETSGGGASAPDGSGASVTETSDPTSVTSAQSPASGASNKPHRQNERWKDENGVEYLGNVPLDVFFDQPYAVASDLTPLNGASGAATTSAAPGGTQPMIPSTISGDSSSATSAAATSTPAGDGAASGGGWDTLIPMAEIDREITDIRNFLTEALQNVGAYNRSMLMIPPKAAAAGILAAIVTQHPEDISWKEDAAYIRNFAKKMNESTLQPGKKDQDRLKSLFENMADTLNRSRPAGVEEPPADDTFADVAEMRYVMMRMEDAEKKMKTEVASADAFTAKKQMVQHEAVMMRA
;
A
#
# COMPACT_ATOMS: atom_id res chain seq x y z
N MET A 1 -19.10 39.48 48.64
CA MET A 1 -19.01 39.20 50.09
C MET A 1 -18.59 37.73 50.24
N ARG A 2 -17.42 37.48 50.86
CA ARG A 2 -16.72 36.18 51.13
C ARG A 2 -16.20 35.42 49.89
N LEU A 3 -14.91 35.41 49.51
CA LEU A 3 -13.59 35.18 50.15
C LEU A 3 -13.24 33.70 50.49
N ILE A 4 -12.27 33.16 49.72
CA ILE A 4 -11.02 32.43 50.08
C ILE A 4 -11.08 31.03 50.73
N PHE A 5 -10.39 30.04 50.11
CA PHE A 5 -9.22 29.23 50.56
C PHE A 5 -9.01 28.07 49.55
N SER A 6 -7.97 27.98 48.70
CA SER A 6 -6.52 27.84 48.88
C SER A 6 -6.07 26.48 49.44
N ALA A 7 -5.43 25.65 48.61
CA ALA A 7 -4.36 24.72 49.00
C ALA A 7 -3.51 24.31 47.77
N ARG A 8 -2.36 24.96 47.64
CA ARG A 8 -1.20 24.53 46.84
C ARG A 8 -0.60 23.27 47.46
N LEU A 9 -0.23 22.28 46.65
CA LEU A 9 0.86 21.36 47.00
C LEU A 9 2.00 21.55 46.00
N MET A 10 3.07 22.11 46.53
CA MET A 10 4.34 22.43 45.89
C MET A 10 5.29 21.31 46.31
N VAL A 11 5.79 20.50 45.37
CA VAL A 11 6.90 19.58 45.64
C VAL A 11 8.15 20.11 44.96
N LEU A 12 9.19 20.15 45.78
CA LEU A 12 10.42 20.90 45.71
C LEU A 12 11.55 20.00 45.17
N SER A 13 12.44 20.60 44.37
CA SER A 13 13.89 20.36 44.25
C SER A 13 14.46 18.93 44.21
N SER A 14 15.25 18.68 43.16
CA SER A 14 16.70 18.48 43.31
C SER A 14 17.43 18.70 41.99
N ALA A 15 18.19 19.79 41.92
CA ALA A 15 19.22 20.02 40.92
C ALA A 15 20.52 19.36 41.40
N LEU A 16 21.13 18.49 40.59
CA LEU A 16 22.54 18.12 40.73
C LEU A 16 23.33 18.80 39.62
N TRP A 17 24.18 19.75 40.03
CA TRP A 17 25.28 20.27 39.23
C TRP A 17 26.53 19.43 39.53
N MET A 18 27.23 18.97 38.50
CA MET A 18 28.63 18.52 38.59
C MET A 18 29.52 19.54 37.85
N PRO A 19 30.53 20.11 38.51
CA PRO A 19 31.63 20.79 37.85
C PRO A 19 32.87 19.90 37.74
N GLY A 20 33.57 19.96 36.60
CA GLY A 20 35.02 20.13 36.63
C GLY A 20 35.92 19.11 35.92
N CYS A 21 36.99 19.69 35.35
CA CYS A 21 38.30 19.13 34.97
C CYS A 21 38.36 18.41 33.61
N GLY A 22 39.19 18.78 32.64
CA GLY A 22 40.29 19.75 32.57
C GLY A 22 41.12 19.39 31.32
N GLY A 23 41.34 20.35 30.43
CA GLY A 23 42.18 20.18 29.24
C GLY A 23 43.63 20.54 29.54
N SER A 24 44.58 19.81 28.94
CA SER A 24 45.95 20.26 28.64
C SER A 24 46.62 19.29 27.66
N ALA A 25 46.90 19.75 26.45
CA ALA A 25 48.13 19.43 25.70
C ALA A 25 49.07 20.66 25.82
N PRO A 26 50.33 20.68 25.35
CA PRO A 26 51.12 19.68 24.60
C PRO A 26 52.54 19.47 25.19
N THR A 27 53.31 18.50 24.66
CA THR A 27 54.74 18.61 24.23
C THR A 27 55.43 17.23 24.08
N THR A 28 55.93 16.96 22.87
CA THR A 28 57.11 16.12 22.55
C THR A 28 58.39 16.78 23.11
N PRO A 29 59.60 16.14 23.25
CA PRO A 29 60.20 15.22 22.26
C PRO A 29 61.24 14.14 22.77
N VAL A 30 61.78 13.39 21.78
CA VAL A 30 63.10 12.70 21.64
C VAL A 30 63.41 11.33 22.31
N ALA A 31 63.92 10.42 21.44
CA ALA A 31 65.05 9.47 21.61
C ALA A 31 64.86 8.24 22.51
N GLU A 32 65.38 7.04 22.23
CA GLU A 32 66.14 6.42 21.13
C GLU A 32 66.31 4.92 21.53
N THR A 33 66.69 4.06 20.57
CA THR A 33 67.55 2.87 20.75
C THR A 33 66.93 1.45 20.66
N SER A 34 67.28 0.82 19.52
CA SER A 34 67.62 -0.59 19.24
C SER A 34 66.56 -1.69 19.41
N GLY A 35 66.44 -2.71 18.56
CA GLY A 35 67.22 -3.14 17.39
C GLY A 35 66.98 -4.64 17.09
N GLY A 36 67.09 -5.04 15.81
CA GLY A 36 67.17 -6.43 15.30
C GLY A 36 65.81 -7.02 14.88
N GLY A 37 65.48 -7.25 13.59
CA GLY A 37 66.08 -8.13 12.57
C GLY A 37 65.05 -9.24 12.24
N ALA A 38 64.77 -9.73 11.04
CA ALA A 38 65.35 -9.67 9.71
C ALA A 38 64.32 -10.15 8.64
N SER A 39 64.67 -9.89 7.37
CA SER A 39 64.32 -10.65 6.14
C SER A 39 63.04 -10.35 5.33
N ALA A 40 63.30 -9.98 4.08
CA ALA A 40 62.45 -9.82 2.89
C ALA A 40 62.04 -11.21 2.29
N PRO A 41 61.35 -11.38 1.11
CA PRO A 41 61.35 -10.51 -0.08
C PRO A 41 60.04 -10.33 -0.89
N ASP A 42 60.07 -9.29 -1.73
CA ASP A 42 59.66 -9.14 -3.15
C ASP A 42 58.33 -9.71 -3.71
N GLY A 43 57.67 -8.91 -4.55
CA GLY A 43 56.39 -9.23 -5.18
C GLY A 43 55.79 -8.12 -6.04
N SER A 44 56.46 -7.81 -7.14
CA SER A 44 56.00 -7.05 -8.31
C SER A 44 54.68 -7.56 -8.91
N GLY A 45 53.81 -6.68 -9.45
CA GLY A 45 52.70 -7.12 -10.31
C GLY A 45 51.57 -6.13 -10.60
N ALA A 46 51.74 -5.36 -11.68
CA ALA A 46 50.75 -4.96 -12.71
C ALA A 46 49.37 -4.35 -12.35
N SER A 47 49.21 -3.08 -12.74
CA SER A 47 47.95 -2.48 -13.17
C SER A 47 47.42 -3.14 -14.44
N VAL A 48 46.11 -3.42 -14.49
CA VAL A 48 45.36 -3.71 -15.71
C VAL A 48 44.19 -2.73 -15.82
N THR A 49 44.22 -1.97 -16.91
CA THR A 49 43.16 -1.14 -17.47
C THR A 49 42.09 -2.06 -18.08
N GLU A 50 40.82 -1.88 -17.75
CA GLU A 50 39.72 -2.56 -18.45
C GLU A 50 38.83 -1.52 -19.15
N THR A 51 38.71 -1.74 -20.46
CA THR A 51 38.04 -0.92 -21.47
C THR A 51 36.60 -1.41 -21.64
N SER A 52 35.68 -0.44 -21.73
CA SER A 52 34.26 -0.62 -22.03
C SER A 52 34.00 -1.13 -23.45
N ASP A 53 33.04 -2.05 -23.61
CA ASP A 53 32.18 -2.12 -24.80
C ASP A 53 30.78 -2.68 -24.42
N PRO A 54 29.66 -2.16 -24.97
CA PRO A 54 28.31 -2.50 -24.54
C PRO A 54 27.70 -3.61 -25.39
N THR A 55 27.22 -4.68 -24.75
CA THR A 55 26.41 -5.71 -25.40
C THR A 55 24.95 -5.26 -25.46
N SER A 56 24.45 -5.09 -26.68
CA SER A 56 23.04 -4.82 -26.98
C SER A 56 22.20 -6.09 -26.79
N VAL A 57 21.14 -6.00 -25.98
CA VAL A 57 20.15 -7.06 -25.80
C VAL A 57 19.03 -6.86 -26.83
N THR A 58 19.03 -7.72 -27.85
CA THR A 58 17.97 -7.87 -28.84
C THR A 58 16.73 -8.49 -28.18
N SER A 59 15.61 -7.77 -28.23
CA SER A 59 14.28 -8.29 -27.91
C SER A 59 13.38 -8.32 -29.15
N ALA A 60 12.60 -9.39 -29.25
CA ALA A 60 11.34 -9.56 -29.96
C ALA A 60 11.35 -9.56 -31.51
N GLN A 61 11.35 -10.78 -32.03
CA GLN A 61 10.92 -11.15 -33.37
C GLN A 61 9.38 -10.99 -33.46
N SER A 62 8.91 -10.02 -34.25
CA SER A 62 7.55 -9.99 -34.82
C SER A 62 7.66 -10.16 -36.34
N PRO A 63 6.68 -10.83 -36.98
CA PRO A 63 6.81 -11.24 -38.37
C PRO A 63 6.75 -10.04 -39.32
N ALA A 64 7.62 -10.10 -40.33
CA ALA A 64 7.77 -9.12 -41.37
C ALA A 64 6.50 -8.98 -42.23
N SER A 65 6.08 -7.74 -42.46
CA SER A 65 5.47 -7.34 -43.73
C SER A 65 6.08 -6.01 -44.13
N GLY A 66 6.64 -5.99 -45.34
CA GLY A 66 7.41 -4.86 -45.86
C GLY A 66 6.54 -3.64 -46.08
N ALA A 67 6.81 -2.58 -45.33
CA ALA A 67 6.40 -1.21 -45.63
C ALA A 67 7.49 -0.27 -45.08
N SER A 68 7.74 0.83 -45.78
CA SER A 68 8.85 1.76 -45.54
C SER A 68 8.93 2.25 -44.08
N ASN A 69 10.09 2.09 -43.44
CA ASN A 69 10.40 2.48 -42.06
C ASN A 69 10.56 4.01 -41.87
N LYS A 70 9.49 4.79 -42.03
CA LYS A 70 9.43 6.15 -41.48
C LYS A 70 8.36 6.19 -40.38
N PRO A 71 8.70 6.62 -39.15
CA PRO A 71 7.71 6.75 -38.09
C PRO A 71 6.74 7.89 -38.42
N HIS A 72 5.47 7.55 -38.66
CA HIS A 72 4.37 8.52 -38.80
C HIS A 72 3.86 8.93 -37.42
N ARG A 73 3.37 10.16 -37.28
CA ARG A 73 2.83 10.63 -35.99
C ARG A 73 1.51 9.90 -35.68
N GLN A 74 1.21 9.68 -34.40
CA GLN A 74 0.07 8.86 -33.94
C GLN A 74 -1.31 9.27 -34.51
N ASN A 75 -1.48 10.51 -34.97
CA ASN A 75 -2.73 11.04 -35.53
C ASN A 75 -2.62 11.44 -37.01
N GLU A 76 -1.59 10.96 -37.72
CA GLU A 76 -1.35 11.27 -39.12
C GLU A 76 -2.06 10.26 -40.02
N ARG A 77 -2.87 10.74 -40.98
CA ARG A 77 -3.45 9.88 -42.02
C ARG A 77 -2.55 9.85 -43.24
N TRP A 78 -2.18 8.66 -43.69
CA TRP A 78 -1.35 8.49 -44.88
C TRP A 78 -1.77 7.24 -45.67
N LYS A 79 -1.34 7.15 -46.93
CA LYS A 79 -1.58 6.01 -47.82
C LYS A 79 -0.28 5.36 -48.20
N ASP A 80 -0.24 4.03 -48.19
CA ASP A 80 0.91 3.29 -48.72
C ASP A 80 0.87 3.22 -50.27
N GLU A 81 1.91 2.61 -50.84
CA GLU A 81 2.03 2.41 -52.29
C GLU A 81 0.95 1.48 -52.87
N ASN A 82 0.28 0.70 -52.01
CA ASN A 82 -0.82 -0.19 -52.37
C ASN A 82 -2.20 0.46 -52.22
N GLY A 83 -2.26 1.73 -51.78
CA GLY A 83 -3.50 2.49 -51.61
C GLY A 83 -4.23 2.24 -50.29
N VAL A 84 -3.63 1.52 -49.34
CA VAL A 84 -4.18 1.25 -48.00
C VAL A 84 -4.02 2.50 -47.14
N GLU A 85 -5.10 2.95 -46.51
CA GLU A 85 -5.08 4.09 -45.59
C GLU A 85 -4.60 3.68 -44.20
N TYR A 86 -3.78 4.51 -43.57
CA TYR A 86 -3.24 4.33 -42.22
C TYR A 86 -3.57 5.53 -41.34
N LEU A 87 -3.76 5.30 -40.03
CA LEU A 87 -3.76 6.32 -38.96
C LEU A 87 -2.58 6.02 -38.03
N GLY A 88 -1.56 6.89 -38.05
CA GLY A 88 -0.28 6.60 -37.41
C GLY A 88 0.36 5.36 -38.03
N ASN A 89 0.51 4.28 -37.26
CA ASN A 89 1.08 3.01 -37.75
C ASN A 89 0.02 1.90 -37.92
N VAL A 90 -1.27 2.23 -37.80
CA VAL A 90 -2.38 1.25 -37.85
C VAL A 90 -3.13 1.39 -39.18
N PRO A 91 -3.29 0.31 -39.97
CA PRO A 91 -4.12 0.34 -41.18
C PRO A 91 -5.59 0.55 -40.82
N LEU A 92 -6.29 1.44 -41.53
CA LEU A 92 -7.72 1.71 -41.31
C LEU A 92 -8.61 0.53 -41.68
N ASP A 93 -8.13 -0.39 -42.51
CA ASP A 93 -8.84 -1.61 -42.91
C ASP A 93 -9.00 -2.65 -41.77
N VAL A 94 -8.33 -2.44 -40.63
CA VAL A 94 -8.51 -3.25 -39.41
C VAL A 94 -9.74 -2.79 -38.60
N PHE A 95 -10.24 -1.58 -38.87
CA PHE A 95 -11.48 -1.10 -38.27
C PHE A 95 -12.65 -1.56 -39.12
N PHE A 96 -13.43 -2.51 -38.61
CA PHE A 96 -14.67 -2.92 -39.25
C PHE A 96 -15.57 -1.70 -39.51
N ASP A 97 -16.13 -1.58 -40.71
CA ASP A 97 -17.06 -0.50 -41.10
C ASP A 97 -18.27 -0.39 -40.15
N GLN A 98 -18.63 -1.50 -39.51
CA GLN A 98 -19.71 -1.60 -38.53
C GLN A 98 -19.23 -2.40 -37.30
N PRO A 99 -18.46 -1.78 -36.40
CA PRO A 99 -17.88 -2.49 -35.26
C PRO A 99 -18.97 -3.06 -34.34
N TYR A 100 -20.14 -2.41 -34.29
CA TYR A 100 -21.30 -2.88 -33.54
C TYR A 100 -22.00 -4.09 -34.15
N ALA A 101 -21.96 -4.26 -35.47
CA ALA A 101 -22.54 -5.42 -36.14
C ALA A 101 -21.66 -6.67 -35.91
N VAL A 102 -20.34 -6.51 -35.93
CA VAL A 102 -19.38 -7.60 -35.65
C VAL A 102 -19.43 -8.02 -34.18
N ALA A 103 -19.62 -7.08 -33.24
CA ALA A 103 -19.75 -7.40 -31.82
C ALA A 103 -21.09 -8.06 -31.43
N SER A 104 -22.14 -7.91 -32.26
CA SER A 104 -23.46 -8.50 -32.02
C SER A 104 -23.71 -9.78 -32.82
N ASP A 105 -22.78 -10.15 -33.71
CA ASP A 105 -22.80 -11.43 -34.39
C ASP A 105 -22.41 -12.54 -33.40
N LEU A 106 -23.43 -13.25 -32.90
CA LEU A 106 -23.29 -14.40 -32.01
C LEU A 106 -23.08 -15.72 -32.78
N THR A 107 -22.84 -15.67 -34.09
CA THR A 107 -22.68 -16.88 -34.89
C THR A 107 -21.36 -17.56 -34.50
N PRO A 108 -21.39 -18.76 -33.87
CA PRO A 108 -20.18 -19.44 -33.48
C PRO A 108 -19.44 -19.90 -34.74
N LEU A 109 -18.20 -19.45 -34.91
CA LEU A 109 -17.28 -20.03 -35.88
C LEU A 109 -17.14 -21.52 -35.56
N ASN A 110 -17.59 -22.35 -36.50
CA ASN A 110 -17.70 -23.78 -36.36
C ASN A 110 -16.31 -24.39 -36.02
N GLY A 111 -16.08 -24.72 -34.75
CA GLY A 111 -14.77 -25.19 -34.29
C GLY A 111 -14.55 -25.25 -32.77
N ALA A 112 -15.44 -24.73 -31.94
CA ALA A 112 -15.35 -24.91 -30.49
C ALA A 112 -16.72 -25.26 -29.90
N SER A 113 -16.93 -26.55 -29.65
CA SER A 113 -17.99 -27.01 -28.77
C SER A 113 -17.77 -26.46 -27.36
N GLY A 114 -18.77 -25.78 -26.81
CA GLY A 114 -18.95 -25.67 -25.38
C GLY A 114 -19.20 -24.25 -24.85
N ALA A 115 -20.44 -23.78 -24.95
CA ALA A 115 -21.12 -23.03 -23.89
C ALA A 115 -22.59 -22.85 -24.26
N ALA A 116 -23.44 -23.73 -23.72
CA ALA A 116 -24.89 -23.57 -23.82
C ALA A 116 -25.31 -22.35 -23.00
N THR A 117 -25.73 -21.28 -23.70
CA THR A 117 -26.61 -20.26 -23.13
C THR A 117 -28.01 -20.61 -23.57
N THR A 118 -28.90 -20.91 -22.61
CA THR A 118 -30.34 -20.95 -22.88
C THR A 118 -30.97 -19.67 -22.32
N SER A 119 -31.57 -18.89 -23.22
CA SER A 119 -32.44 -17.77 -22.90
C SER A 119 -33.77 -17.96 -23.63
N ALA A 120 -34.86 -17.94 -22.84
CA ALA A 120 -36.24 -17.46 -23.08
C ALA A 120 -37.00 -17.88 -24.37
N ALA A 121 -38.31 -18.11 -24.47
CA ALA A 121 -39.56 -17.87 -23.71
C ALA A 121 -40.69 -18.70 -24.43
N PRO A 122 -42.03 -18.45 -24.35
CA PRO A 122 -42.88 -17.69 -23.41
C PRO A 122 -44.19 -18.42 -22.96
N GLY A 123 -44.83 -17.90 -21.90
CA GLY A 123 -46.30 -17.82 -21.76
C GLY A 123 -47.09 -19.00 -21.15
N GLY A 124 -47.90 -18.71 -20.12
CA GLY A 124 -49.14 -19.44 -19.83
C GLY A 124 -49.40 -19.89 -18.38
N THR A 125 -50.22 -19.11 -17.68
CA THR A 125 -51.24 -19.52 -16.67
C THR A 125 -50.84 -20.29 -15.40
N GLN A 126 -51.08 -19.64 -14.26
CA GLN A 126 -51.16 -20.23 -12.92
C GLN A 126 -52.29 -21.29 -12.80
N PRO A 127 -52.19 -22.14 -11.75
CA PRO A 127 -53.29 -22.19 -10.80
C PRO A 127 -52.85 -22.12 -9.32
N MET A 128 -53.63 -21.36 -8.56
CA MET A 128 -53.71 -21.39 -7.09
C MET A 128 -54.29 -22.72 -6.58
N ILE A 129 -53.87 -23.13 -5.39
CA ILE A 129 -54.64 -24.03 -4.51
C ILE A 129 -54.60 -23.51 -3.06
N PRO A 130 -55.69 -23.68 -2.29
CA PRO A 130 -56.04 -22.82 -1.16
C PRO A 130 -55.73 -23.44 0.22
N SER A 131 -55.81 -22.57 1.23
CA SER A 131 -55.54 -22.77 2.66
C SER A 131 -56.55 -23.65 3.43
N THR A 132 -56.24 -23.83 4.73
CA THR A 132 -57.07 -24.20 5.91
C THR A 132 -56.93 -25.69 6.37
N ILE A 133 -56.88 -26.12 7.64
CA ILE A 133 -57.49 -25.70 8.93
C ILE A 133 -56.69 -26.26 10.16
N SER A 134 -56.53 -25.42 11.20
CA SER A 134 -56.55 -25.56 12.70
C SER A 134 -55.86 -26.64 13.57
N GLY A 135 -55.44 -26.16 14.76
CA GLY A 135 -55.41 -26.84 16.09
C GLY A 135 -54.21 -26.40 16.96
N ASP A 136 -54.21 -25.24 17.63
CA ASP A 136 -54.70 -24.90 19.00
C ASP A 136 -53.77 -25.31 20.18
N SER A 137 -53.61 -24.37 21.12
CA SER A 137 -53.08 -24.41 22.50
C SER A 137 -51.54 -24.45 22.69
N SER A 138 -50.88 -23.62 23.51
CA SER A 138 -51.30 -22.69 24.57
C SER A 138 -50.22 -21.64 24.86
N SER A 139 -50.69 -20.50 25.35
CA SER A 139 -49.98 -19.27 25.68
C SER A 139 -49.23 -19.31 27.02
N ALA A 140 -48.16 -18.53 27.14
CA ALA A 140 -47.79 -17.86 28.39
C ALA A 140 -47.18 -16.48 28.11
N THR A 141 -47.80 -15.49 28.73
CA THR A 141 -47.67 -14.03 28.59
C THR A 141 -46.54 -13.43 29.44
N SER A 142 -45.91 -12.36 28.94
CA SER A 142 -45.40 -11.14 29.62
C SER A 142 -44.03 -10.75 29.05
N ALA A 143 -43.70 -9.51 28.70
CA ALA A 143 -44.40 -8.23 28.75
C ALA A 143 -43.76 -7.33 27.69
N ALA A 144 -44.56 -6.50 27.03
CA ALA A 144 -44.08 -5.49 26.12
C ALA A 144 -43.42 -4.34 26.91
N ALA A 145 -42.15 -4.07 26.63
CA ALA A 145 -41.54 -2.77 26.81
C ALA A 145 -41.24 -2.21 25.42
N THR A 146 -41.95 -1.14 25.08
CA THR A 146 -41.71 -0.33 23.89
C THR A 146 -40.39 0.39 24.05
N SER A 147 -39.37 -0.02 23.28
CA SER A 147 -38.19 0.79 23.01
C SER A 147 -37.95 0.82 21.51
N THR A 148 -38.17 2.00 20.95
CA THR A 148 -37.71 2.48 19.64
C THR A 148 -36.33 1.91 19.27
N PRO A 149 -36.11 1.32 18.08
CA PRO A 149 -34.76 1.12 17.59
C PRO A 149 -34.31 2.42 16.94
N ALA A 150 -33.57 3.21 17.70
CA ALA A 150 -32.55 4.09 17.12
C ALA A 150 -31.38 3.20 16.69
N GLY A 151 -30.87 3.46 15.48
CA GLY A 151 -29.46 3.50 15.11
C GLY A 151 -28.54 2.33 15.46
N ASP A 152 -27.82 1.90 14.44
CA ASP A 152 -26.52 1.22 14.51
C ASP A 152 -26.52 -0.24 14.97
N GLY A 153 -26.87 -1.11 14.02
CA GLY A 153 -26.44 -2.49 14.03
C GLY A 153 -24.93 -2.57 13.81
N ALA A 154 -24.18 -2.49 14.92
CA ALA A 154 -22.83 -2.98 15.02
C ALA A 154 -22.76 -4.41 14.48
N ALA A 155 -22.02 -4.61 13.40
CA ALA A 155 -21.60 -5.93 12.97
C ALA A 155 -20.49 -6.44 13.92
N SER A 156 -20.79 -6.66 15.21
CA SER A 156 -19.88 -7.36 16.12
C SER A 156 -20.19 -8.86 16.10
N GLY A 157 -19.86 -9.51 14.99
CA GLY A 157 -19.97 -10.96 14.80
C GLY A 157 -18.62 -11.68 14.68
N GLY A 158 -17.51 -10.95 14.77
CA GLY A 158 -16.14 -11.49 14.80
C GLY A 158 -15.19 -10.33 15.08
N GLY A 159 -14.33 -10.47 16.10
CA GLY A 159 -13.33 -9.47 16.42
C GLY A 159 -12.29 -9.33 15.30
N TRP A 160 -11.50 -8.25 15.32
CA TRP A 160 -10.45 -8.00 14.33
C TRP A 160 -9.46 -9.16 14.21
N ASP A 161 -9.22 -9.90 15.29
CA ASP A 161 -8.39 -11.12 15.33
C ASP A 161 -8.85 -12.21 14.36
N THR A 162 -10.16 -12.30 14.10
CA THR A 162 -10.73 -13.28 13.18
C THR A 162 -10.67 -12.81 11.72
N LEU A 163 -10.54 -11.50 11.50
CA LEU A 163 -10.48 -10.90 10.17
C LEU A 163 -9.04 -10.81 9.66
N ILE A 164 -8.13 -10.31 10.50
CA ILE A 164 -6.75 -10.00 10.15
C ILE A 164 -5.82 -10.40 11.32
N PRO A 165 -5.00 -11.46 11.16
CA PRO A 165 -4.03 -11.83 12.19
C PRO A 165 -3.02 -10.71 12.42
N MET A 166 -2.60 -10.50 13.67
CA MET A 166 -1.67 -9.44 14.02
C MET A 166 -0.33 -9.52 13.25
N ALA A 167 0.14 -10.73 12.99
CA ALA A 167 1.36 -10.96 12.19
C ALA A 167 1.25 -10.41 10.76
N GLU A 168 0.06 -10.41 10.16
CA GLU A 168 -0.17 -9.86 8.82
C GLU A 168 -0.22 -8.33 8.85
N ILE A 169 -0.73 -7.74 9.93
CA ILE A 169 -0.65 -6.29 10.17
C ILE A 169 0.81 -5.84 10.26
N ASP A 170 1.60 -6.49 11.12
CA ASP A 170 3.01 -6.13 11.33
C ASP A 170 3.83 -6.28 10.04
N ARG A 171 3.51 -7.31 9.24
CA ARG A 171 4.07 -7.50 7.91
C ARG A 171 3.73 -6.36 6.95
N GLU A 172 2.45 -5.99 6.79
CA GLU A 172 2.07 -4.90 5.87
C GLU A 172 2.65 -3.56 6.35
N ILE A 173 2.66 -3.28 7.65
CA ILE A 173 3.31 -2.08 8.20
C ILE A 173 4.81 -2.06 7.90
N THR A 174 5.49 -3.20 8.02
CA THR A 174 6.90 -3.34 7.65
C THR A 174 7.12 -3.10 6.16
N ASP A 175 6.27 -3.66 5.30
CA ASP A 175 6.34 -3.48 3.84
C ASP A 175 6.09 -2.01 3.45
N ILE A 176 5.12 -1.34 4.08
CA ILE A 176 4.87 0.10 3.91
C ILE A 176 6.08 0.92 4.36
N ARG A 177 6.67 0.60 5.52
CA ARG A 177 7.86 1.30 6.02
C ARG A 177 9.03 1.17 5.05
N ASN A 178 9.27 -0.03 4.51
CA ASN A 178 10.34 -0.27 3.55
C ASN A 178 10.10 0.51 2.25
N PHE A 179 8.87 0.50 1.74
CA PHE A 179 8.49 1.29 0.57
C PHE A 179 8.69 2.80 0.80
N LEU A 180 8.22 3.35 1.92
CA LEU A 180 8.37 4.78 2.23
C LEU A 180 9.83 5.18 2.44
N THR A 181 10.64 4.29 3.03
CA THR A 181 12.08 4.49 3.16
C THR A 181 12.71 4.70 1.78
N GLU A 182 12.41 3.85 0.80
CA GLU A 182 12.94 3.98 -0.55
C GLU A 182 12.36 5.21 -1.27
N ALA A 183 11.05 5.40 -1.21
CA ALA A 183 10.35 6.48 -1.89
C ALA A 183 10.80 7.86 -1.41
N LEU A 184 11.12 8.02 -0.13
CA LEU A 184 11.43 9.33 0.47
C LEU A 184 12.93 9.61 0.59
N GLN A 185 13.81 8.73 0.10
CA GLN A 185 15.27 8.92 0.18
C GLN A 185 15.76 10.16 -0.56
N ASN A 186 15.23 10.44 -1.75
CA ASN A 186 15.60 11.57 -2.58
C ASN A 186 14.42 12.04 -3.44
N VAL A 187 14.51 13.25 -3.99
CA VAL A 187 13.43 13.87 -4.78
C VAL A 187 13.07 13.06 -6.03
N GLY A 188 14.03 12.38 -6.66
CA GLY A 188 13.80 11.55 -7.84
C GLY A 188 12.98 10.31 -7.51
N ALA A 189 13.33 9.60 -6.43
CA ALA A 189 12.55 8.47 -5.93
C ALA A 189 11.13 8.90 -5.52
N TYR A 190 11.04 10.02 -4.80
CA TYR A 190 9.75 10.59 -4.36
C TYR A 190 8.84 10.90 -5.54
N ASN A 191 9.34 11.64 -6.53
CA ASN A 191 8.54 12.02 -7.69
C ASN A 191 8.03 10.80 -8.48
N ARG A 192 8.81 9.72 -8.57
CA ARG A 192 8.38 8.47 -9.24
C ARG A 192 7.34 7.70 -8.45
N SER A 193 7.41 7.76 -7.12
CA SER A 193 6.53 7.03 -6.22
C SER A 193 5.35 7.86 -5.68
N MET A 194 5.24 9.13 -6.09
CA MET A 194 4.30 10.10 -5.51
C MET A 194 2.84 9.64 -5.53
N LEU A 195 2.43 8.90 -6.57
CA LEU A 195 1.06 8.38 -6.68
C LEU A 195 0.80 7.16 -5.79
N MET A 196 1.86 6.46 -5.38
CA MET A 196 1.78 5.26 -4.55
C MET A 196 1.94 5.56 -3.06
N ILE A 197 2.45 6.75 -2.70
CA ILE A 197 2.61 7.15 -1.30
C ILE A 197 1.24 7.28 -0.59
N PRO A 198 0.24 7.99 -1.14
CA PRO A 198 -1.04 8.14 -0.46
C PRO A 198 -1.80 6.85 -0.11
N PRO A 199 -1.95 5.86 -1.02
CA PRO A 199 -2.58 4.58 -0.68
C PRO A 199 -1.80 3.81 0.39
N LYS A 200 -0.46 3.88 0.39
CA LYS A 200 0.37 3.23 1.41
C LYS A 200 0.25 3.91 2.77
N ALA A 201 0.24 5.25 2.81
CA ALA A 201 -0.01 5.99 4.05
C ALA A 201 -1.43 5.73 4.60
N ALA A 202 -2.45 5.72 3.73
CA ALA A 202 -3.82 5.41 4.14
C ALA A 202 -3.95 4.01 4.75
N ALA A 203 -3.32 3.00 4.12
CA ALA A 203 -3.27 1.65 4.65
C ALA A 203 -2.62 1.59 6.04
N ALA A 204 -1.47 2.26 6.23
CA ALA A 204 -0.81 2.34 7.53
C ALA A 204 -1.72 2.98 8.60
N GLY A 205 -2.47 4.02 8.23
CA GLY A 205 -3.41 4.68 9.12
C GLY A 205 -4.52 3.74 9.60
N ILE A 206 -5.17 3.03 8.68
CA ILE A 206 -6.23 2.07 9.01
C ILE A 206 -5.70 0.92 9.86
N LEU A 207 -4.57 0.34 9.47
CA LEU A 207 -3.97 -0.77 10.21
C LEU A 207 -3.60 -0.36 11.63
N ALA A 208 -3.06 0.85 11.81
CA ALA A 208 -2.80 1.38 13.14
C ALA A 208 -4.10 1.60 13.95
N ALA A 209 -5.19 2.04 13.31
CA ALA A 209 -6.51 2.14 13.95
C ALA A 209 -7.15 0.78 14.27
N ILE A 210 -6.85 -0.27 13.51
CA ILE A 210 -7.25 -1.65 13.84
C ILE A 210 -6.46 -2.15 15.05
N VAL A 211 -5.14 -1.88 15.11
CA VAL A 211 -4.26 -2.32 16.20
C VAL A 211 -4.69 -1.78 17.57
N THR A 212 -5.23 -0.56 17.64
CA THR A 212 -5.75 -0.04 18.92
C THR A 212 -6.91 -0.87 19.48
N GLN A 213 -7.64 -1.58 18.62
CA GLN A 213 -8.80 -2.42 18.97
C GLN A 213 -8.50 -3.92 18.93
N HIS A 214 -7.37 -4.32 18.36
CA HIS A 214 -6.99 -5.72 18.22
C HIS A 214 -6.73 -6.33 19.62
N PRO A 215 -7.14 -7.58 19.90
CA PRO A 215 -6.94 -8.18 21.23
C PRO A 215 -5.47 -8.51 21.51
N GLU A 216 -4.72 -9.01 20.52
CA GLU A 216 -3.29 -9.31 20.67
C GLU A 216 -2.46 -8.05 20.85
N ASP A 217 -1.35 -8.17 21.56
CA ASP A 217 -0.42 -7.08 21.87
C ASP A 217 0.83 -7.14 21.01
N ILE A 218 1.37 -5.97 20.63
CA ILE A 218 2.60 -5.81 19.85
C ILE A 218 3.39 -4.63 20.38
N SER A 219 4.67 -4.57 20.02
CA SER A 219 5.59 -3.58 20.61
C SER A 219 5.06 -2.15 20.50
N TRP A 220 4.50 -1.75 19.37
CA TRP A 220 4.07 -0.38 19.10
C TRP A 220 2.58 -0.12 19.34
N LYS A 221 1.82 -1.05 19.92
CA LYS A 221 0.35 -0.92 20.09
C LYS A 221 -0.05 0.31 20.91
N GLU A 222 0.66 0.57 22.01
CA GLU A 222 0.42 1.73 22.87
C GLU A 222 0.58 3.07 22.11
N ASP A 223 1.38 3.06 21.04
CA ASP A 223 1.67 4.22 20.20
C ASP A 223 0.87 4.22 18.88
N ALA A 224 -0.02 3.25 18.66
CA ALA A 224 -0.71 3.07 17.39
C ALA A 224 -1.55 4.29 16.98
N ALA A 225 -2.13 5.02 17.95
CA ALA A 225 -2.87 6.25 17.68
C ALA A 225 -1.97 7.36 17.07
N TYR A 226 -0.68 7.40 17.40
CA TYR A 226 0.27 8.35 16.79
C TYR A 226 0.65 7.93 15.39
N ILE A 227 0.91 6.64 15.15
CA ILE A 227 1.19 6.09 13.80
C ILE A 227 0.03 6.43 12.86
N ARG A 228 -1.20 6.21 13.34
CA ARG A 228 -2.44 6.59 12.67
C ARG A 228 -2.47 8.09 12.31
N ASN A 229 -2.10 8.97 13.23
CA ASN A 229 -2.09 10.41 13.02
C ASN A 229 -0.99 10.85 12.03
N PHE A 230 0.21 10.26 12.10
CA PHE A 230 1.27 10.54 11.12
C PHE A 230 0.85 10.15 9.70
N ALA A 231 0.27 8.96 9.54
CA ALA A 231 -0.30 8.50 8.28
C ALA A 231 -1.38 9.45 7.73
N LYS A 232 -2.31 9.90 8.58
CA LYS A 232 -3.32 10.91 8.24
C LYS A 232 -2.68 12.21 7.75
N LYS A 233 -1.69 12.74 8.48
CA LYS A 233 -0.95 13.98 8.11
C LYS A 233 -0.17 13.86 6.81
N MET A 234 0.29 12.66 6.43
CA MET A 234 0.92 12.46 5.11
C MET A 234 -0.06 12.80 3.97
N ASN A 235 -1.34 12.51 4.18
CA ASN A 235 -2.42 12.66 3.20
C ASN A 235 -3.29 13.93 3.38
N GLU A 236 -2.96 14.84 4.31
CA GLU A 236 -3.78 16.04 4.57
C GLU A 236 -3.87 17.00 3.37
N SER A 237 -2.88 16.93 2.47
CA SER A 237 -2.74 17.81 1.31
C SER A 237 -2.35 17.03 0.08
N THR A 238 -2.77 17.52 -1.09
CA THR A 238 -2.41 16.92 -2.38
C THR A 238 -0.92 17.04 -2.64
N LEU A 239 -0.25 15.90 -2.81
CA LEU A 239 1.19 15.84 -3.05
C LEU A 239 1.57 16.56 -4.34
N GLN A 240 2.60 17.40 -4.25
CA GLN A 240 3.23 18.07 -5.37
C GLN A 240 4.63 17.48 -5.62
N PRO A 241 5.08 17.44 -6.88
CA PRO A 241 6.45 17.09 -7.19
C PRO A 241 7.45 18.05 -6.53
N GLY A 242 8.61 17.52 -6.13
CA GLY A 242 9.74 18.34 -5.68
C GLY A 242 10.09 18.21 -4.19
N LYS A 243 11.14 18.94 -3.81
CA LYS A 243 11.82 18.78 -2.53
C LYS A 243 10.96 19.15 -1.31
N LYS A 244 10.11 20.17 -1.44
CA LYS A 244 9.30 20.66 -0.32
C LYS A 244 8.38 19.58 0.26
N ASP A 245 7.59 18.94 -0.59
CA ASP A 245 6.65 17.91 -0.15
C ASP A 245 7.37 16.61 0.21
N GLN A 246 8.48 16.29 -0.48
CA GLN A 246 9.35 15.18 -0.10
C GLN A 246 9.91 15.34 1.32
N ASP A 247 10.45 16.51 1.68
CA ASP A 247 10.98 16.78 3.02
C ASP A 247 9.86 16.74 4.09
N ARG A 248 8.67 17.29 3.76
CA ARG A 248 7.48 17.23 4.65
C ARG A 248 7.11 15.79 4.97
N LEU A 249 6.95 14.96 3.94
CA LEU A 249 6.60 13.55 4.10
C LEU A 249 7.71 12.76 4.78
N LYS A 250 8.98 13.05 4.47
CA LYS A 250 10.12 12.41 5.10
C LYS A 250 10.13 12.66 6.61
N SER A 251 9.89 13.89 7.05
CA SER A 251 9.81 14.19 8.49
C SER A 251 8.66 13.45 9.18
N LEU A 252 7.47 13.40 8.56
CA LEU A 252 6.35 12.62 9.09
C LEU A 252 6.66 11.13 9.15
N PHE A 253 7.35 10.60 8.13
CA PHE A 253 7.72 9.20 8.04
C PHE A 253 8.79 8.83 9.07
N GLU A 254 9.81 9.65 9.28
CA GLU A 254 10.84 9.42 10.29
C GLU A 254 10.22 9.39 11.70
N ASN A 255 9.32 10.34 12.01
CA ASN A 255 8.60 10.32 13.29
C ASN A 255 7.73 9.05 13.45
N MET A 256 7.08 8.60 12.38
CA MET A 256 6.29 7.36 12.38
C MET A 256 7.20 6.13 12.59
N ALA A 257 8.35 6.07 11.92
CA ALA A 257 9.32 4.99 12.05
C ALA A 257 9.94 4.92 13.45
N ASP A 258 10.29 6.08 14.03
CA ASP A 258 10.78 6.16 15.41
C ASP A 258 9.72 5.69 16.41
N THR A 259 8.46 6.05 16.18
CA THR A 259 7.31 5.62 16.99
C THR A 259 7.09 4.11 16.90
N LEU A 260 7.16 3.52 15.70
CA LEU A 260 7.13 2.07 15.51
C LEU A 260 8.25 1.34 16.26
N ASN A 261 9.39 2.01 16.49
CA ASN A 261 10.54 1.50 17.25
C ASN A 261 10.51 1.88 18.74
N ARG A 262 9.35 2.28 19.30
CA ARG A 262 9.21 2.73 20.71
C ARG A 262 10.12 3.90 21.09
N SER A 263 10.54 4.69 20.11
CA SER A 263 11.41 5.85 20.27
C SER A 263 10.67 7.14 19.91
N ARG A 264 9.38 7.21 20.26
CA ARG A 264 8.48 8.31 19.91
C ARG A 264 9.14 9.67 20.23
N PRO A 265 9.26 10.58 19.24
CA PRO A 265 9.89 11.88 19.46
C PRO A 265 9.15 12.70 20.53
N ALA A 266 9.88 13.50 21.29
CA ALA A 266 9.29 14.40 22.27
C ALA A 266 8.52 15.56 21.57
N GLY A 267 7.39 15.98 22.15
CA GLY A 267 6.63 17.14 21.66
C GLY A 267 5.76 16.87 20.43
N VAL A 268 5.56 15.60 20.06
CA VAL A 268 4.55 15.22 19.06
C VAL A 268 3.15 15.56 19.58
N GLU A 269 2.32 16.11 18.71
CA GLU A 269 0.91 16.41 19.01
C GLU A 269 0.13 15.14 19.35
N GLU A 270 -0.63 15.21 20.45
CA GLU A 270 -1.49 14.12 20.88
C GLU A 270 -2.56 13.82 19.83
N PRO A 271 -2.73 12.57 19.39
CA PRO A 271 -3.75 12.21 18.42
C PRO A 271 -5.16 12.41 18.99
N PRO A 272 -6.15 12.83 18.17
CA PRO A 272 -7.54 12.93 18.62
C PRO A 272 -8.07 11.56 19.06
N ALA A 273 -8.65 11.48 20.26
CA ALA A 273 -9.19 10.22 20.78
C ALA A 273 -10.38 9.69 19.96
N ASP A 274 -11.18 10.60 19.39
CA ASP A 274 -12.47 10.29 18.77
C ASP A 274 -12.39 10.15 17.22
N ASP A 275 -11.18 10.12 16.63
CA ASP A 275 -11.00 9.95 15.19
C ASP A 275 -11.57 8.59 14.74
N THR A 276 -12.56 8.61 13.84
CA THR A 276 -13.15 7.41 13.23
C THR A 276 -12.28 6.89 12.08
N PHE A 277 -12.51 5.66 11.60
CA PHE A 277 -11.79 5.13 10.43
C PHE A 277 -11.87 6.03 9.20
N ALA A 278 -13.01 6.71 8.99
CA ALA A 278 -13.19 7.65 7.88
C ALA A 278 -12.37 8.94 8.05
N ASP A 279 -12.09 9.36 9.29
CA ASP A 279 -11.25 10.52 9.60
C ASP A 279 -9.75 10.20 9.46
N VAL A 280 -9.39 8.92 9.57
CA VAL A 280 -8.01 8.44 9.54
C VAL A 280 -7.49 8.32 8.11
N ALA A 281 -8.32 7.81 7.20
CA ALA A 281 -7.94 7.53 5.83
C ALA A 281 -9.07 7.87 4.87
N GLU A 282 -8.74 8.62 3.80
CA GLU A 282 -9.67 8.86 2.72
C GLU A 282 -9.97 7.54 1.99
N MET A 283 -11.25 7.16 1.94
CA MET A 283 -11.70 5.88 1.36
C MET A 283 -11.17 5.63 -0.07
N ARG A 284 -10.99 6.70 -0.86
CA ARG A 284 -10.40 6.60 -2.20
C ARG A 284 -9.02 5.94 -2.18
N TYR A 285 -8.15 6.31 -1.24
CA TYR A 285 -6.81 5.74 -1.14
C TYR A 285 -6.82 4.30 -0.62
N VAL A 286 -7.82 3.95 0.20
CA VAL A 286 -8.06 2.58 0.65
C VAL A 286 -8.44 1.70 -0.53
N MET A 287 -9.40 2.16 -1.35
CA MET A 287 -9.80 1.46 -2.57
C MET A 287 -8.62 1.31 -3.55
N MET A 288 -7.80 2.34 -3.72
CA MET A 288 -6.57 2.23 -4.53
C MET A 288 -5.61 1.16 -4.01
N ARG A 289 -5.42 1.02 -2.69
CA ARG A 289 -4.58 -0.05 -2.11
C ARG A 289 -5.17 -1.44 -2.39
N MET A 290 -6.49 -1.58 -2.37
CA MET A 290 -7.18 -2.84 -2.70
C MET A 290 -7.03 -3.18 -4.19
N GLU A 291 -7.18 -2.19 -5.08
CA GLU A 291 -6.93 -2.35 -6.52
C GLU A 291 -5.48 -2.78 -6.80
N ASP A 292 -4.51 -2.21 -6.09
CA ASP A 292 -3.10 -2.62 -6.18
C ASP A 292 -2.90 -4.07 -5.73
N ALA A 293 -3.56 -4.50 -4.64
CA ALA A 293 -3.53 -5.87 -4.16
C ALA A 293 -4.07 -6.84 -5.22
N GLU A 294 -5.25 -6.53 -5.77
CA GLU A 294 -5.90 -7.31 -6.81
C GLU A 294 -5.02 -7.40 -8.05
N LYS A 295 -4.49 -6.27 -8.52
CA LYS A 295 -3.58 -6.21 -9.66
C LYS A 295 -2.36 -7.08 -9.44
N LYS A 296 -1.72 -6.97 -8.28
CA LYS A 296 -0.53 -7.76 -7.92
C LYS A 296 -0.84 -9.25 -7.91
N MET A 297 -1.96 -9.70 -7.34
CA MET A 297 -2.32 -11.11 -7.41
C MET A 297 -2.59 -11.57 -8.85
N LYS A 298 -3.29 -10.77 -9.66
CA LYS A 298 -3.57 -11.09 -11.07
C LYS A 298 -2.30 -11.20 -11.92
N THR A 299 -1.33 -10.30 -11.73
CA THR A 299 -0.10 -10.29 -12.53
C THR A 299 0.88 -11.38 -12.10
N GLU A 300 0.93 -11.67 -10.81
CA GLU A 300 1.96 -12.55 -10.26
C GLU A 300 1.57 -14.04 -10.29
N VAL A 301 0.27 -14.35 -10.44
CA VAL A 301 -0.30 -15.70 -10.39
C VAL A 301 -0.85 -16.12 -11.76
N ALA A 302 0.03 -16.19 -12.77
CA ALA A 302 -0.35 -16.62 -14.12
C ALA A 302 -0.37 -18.16 -14.30
N SER A 303 0.16 -18.92 -13.33
CA SER A 303 0.25 -20.39 -13.38
C SER A 303 0.23 -21.01 -11.97
N ALA A 304 -0.02 -22.32 -11.89
CA ALA A 304 0.01 -23.07 -10.63
C ALA A 304 1.39 -23.07 -9.96
N ASP A 305 2.46 -23.11 -10.75
CA ASP A 305 3.84 -23.02 -10.23
C ASP A 305 4.12 -21.63 -9.66
N ALA A 306 3.69 -20.57 -10.35
CA ALA A 306 3.82 -19.19 -9.87
C ALA A 306 2.99 -18.97 -8.58
N PHE A 307 1.80 -19.56 -8.50
CA PHE A 307 0.98 -19.55 -7.27
C PHE A 307 1.73 -20.19 -6.10
N THR A 308 2.32 -21.37 -6.32
CA THR A 308 3.05 -22.09 -5.27
C THR A 308 4.29 -21.31 -4.82
N ALA A 309 5.05 -20.77 -5.77
CA ALA A 309 6.23 -19.96 -5.49
C ALA A 309 5.91 -18.65 -4.74
N LYS A 310 4.74 -18.06 -4.98
CA LYS A 310 4.31 -16.77 -4.39
C LYS A 310 3.19 -16.91 -3.37
N LYS A 311 2.98 -18.11 -2.84
CA LYS A 311 1.87 -18.43 -1.93
C LYS A 311 1.73 -17.45 -0.77
N GLN A 312 2.84 -17.12 -0.11
CA GLN A 312 2.83 -16.19 1.03
C GLN A 312 2.39 -14.77 0.63
N MET A 313 2.81 -14.29 -0.55
CA MET A 313 2.37 -12.99 -1.06
C MET A 313 0.88 -13.00 -1.34
N VAL A 314 0.38 -14.04 -2.00
CA VAL A 314 -1.06 -14.15 -2.33
C VAL A 314 -1.91 -14.25 -1.06
N GLN A 315 -1.46 -15.03 -0.07
CA GLN A 315 -2.14 -15.12 1.23
C GLN A 315 -2.18 -13.76 1.94
N HIS A 316 -1.06 -13.05 1.96
CA HIS A 316 -0.97 -11.72 2.55
C HIS A 316 -1.93 -10.73 1.89
N GLU A 317 -1.89 -10.59 0.57
CA GLU A 317 -2.78 -9.67 -0.15
C GLU A 317 -4.26 -10.06 0.00
N ALA A 318 -4.58 -11.35 0.04
CA ALA A 318 -5.95 -11.82 0.28
C ALA A 318 -6.47 -11.45 1.68
N VAL A 319 -5.61 -11.49 2.71
CA VAL A 319 -5.97 -11.02 4.05
C VAL A 319 -6.18 -9.50 4.05
N MET A 320 -5.29 -8.74 3.40
CA MET A 320 -5.40 -7.28 3.34
C MET A 320 -6.66 -6.78 2.62
N MET A 321 -7.18 -7.52 1.63
CA MET A 321 -8.42 -7.15 0.95
C MET A 321 -9.70 -7.48 1.73
N ARG A 322 -9.62 -8.41 2.69
CA ARG A 322 -10.77 -8.81 3.51
C ARG A 322 -11.00 -7.88 4.70
N ALA A 323 -9.93 -7.26 5.19
CA ALA A 323 -9.92 -6.34 6.32
C ALA A 323 -10.48 -4.97 5.95
#